data_AF-A0A366SJL3-F1
#
_entry.id   AF-A0A366SJL3-F1
#
_cell.length_a   1.000
_cell.length_b   1.000
_cell.length_c   1.000
_cell.angle_alpha   90.00
_cell.angle_beta   90.00
_cell.angle_gamma   90.00
#
_symmetry.space_group_name_H-M   'P 1'
#
loop_
_entity.id
_entity.type
_entity.pdbx_description
1 polymer ?
#
loop_
_entity_poly.entity_id
_entity_poly.type
_entity_poly.pdbx_seq_one_letter_code
_entity_poly.pdbx_strand_id
1 'polypeptide(L)'
;MKQPVKLNRQLLKRLASFKQVDLPIYTVDFQLVLREIALVNKQLHVEGNQLKQIYQREHFEAFAQDLAQDILTFDFNYDSKRIFSAQGKKYLKNHSFTREKLMSELIERLRQLDGFEDISQKRTTFQTQTLHLPLAMFEENCLAYVLEKYLQYGFRLNFFISLPRSLRMAMQKTLKAQKAIPTVQSYAQGLQVHLNQIPKGYQKMVLESLLRDLAARE
;
A
#
# COMPACT_ATOMS: atom_id res chain seq x y z
N MET A 1 5.41 -19.86 -6.77
CA MET A 1 4.07 -19.22 -6.65
C MET A 1 3.33 -19.39 -7.98
N LYS A 2 2.15 -20.01 -8.01
CA LYS A 2 1.34 -20.13 -9.24
C LYS A 2 0.91 -18.73 -9.71
N GLN A 3 1.04 -18.44 -11.00
CA GLN A 3 0.65 -17.14 -11.56
C GLN A 3 -0.85 -16.86 -11.27
N PRO A 4 -1.23 -15.60 -10.97
CA PRO A 4 -2.63 -15.24 -10.71
C PRO A 4 -3.52 -15.51 -11.94
N VAL A 5 -4.78 -15.92 -11.72
CA VAL A 5 -5.78 -16.08 -12.80
C VAL A 5 -5.81 -14.80 -13.64
N LYS A 6 -5.56 -14.94 -14.94
CA LYS A 6 -5.70 -13.84 -15.90
C LYS A 6 -7.18 -13.72 -16.27
N LEU A 7 -7.86 -12.70 -15.73
CA LEU A 7 -9.26 -12.41 -16.02
C LEU A 7 -9.46 -11.90 -17.46
N ASN A 8 -10.61 -12.21 -18.04
CA ASN A 8 -11.03 -11.76 -19.37
C ASN A 8 -11.44 -10.29 -19.34
N ARG A 9 -10.49 -9.42 -19.69
CA ARG A 9 -10.69 -7.97 -19.73
C ARG A 9 -11.82 -7.53 -20.66
N GLN A 10 -12.09 -8.26 -21.75
CA GLN A 10 -13.18 -7.91 -22.68
C GLN A 10 -14.55 -8.23 -22.08
N LEU A 11 -14.66 -9.32 -21.31
CA LEU A 11 -15.86 -9.63 -20.55
C LEU A 11 -16.16 -8.54 -19.52
N LEU A 12 -15.16 -8.15 -18.72
CA LEU A 12 -15.31 -7.10 -17.70
C LEU A 12 -15.74 -5.75 -18.30
N LYS A 13 -15.15 -5.36 -19.43
CA LYS A 13 -15.54 -4.12 -20.14
C LYS A 13 -16.99 -4.15 -20.61
N ARG A 14 -17.44 -5.27 -21.20
CA ARG A 14 -18.83 -5.41 -21.65
C ARG A 14 -19.80 -5.35 -20.49
N LEU A 15 -19.51 -6.02 -19.37
CA LEU A 15 -20.35 -5.97 -18.16
C LEU A 15 -20.44 -4.55 -17.59
N ALA A 16 -19.33 -3.81 -17.57
CA ALA A 16 -19.33 -2.41 -17.15
C ALA A 16 -20.22 -1.55 -18.06
N SER A 17 -20.15 -1.75 -19.39
CA SER A 17 -21.03 -1.06 -20.34
C SER A 17 -22.50 -1.40 -20.13
N PHE A 18 -22.87 -2.68 -19.93
CA PHE A 18 -24.26 -3.06 -19.63
C PHE A 18 -24.79 -2.39 -18.36
N LYS A 19 -23.97 -2.33 -17.31
CA LYS A 19 -24.32 -1.68 -16.05
C LYS A 19 -24.54 -0.17 -16.21
N GLN A 20 -23.81 0.50 -17.10
CA GLN A 20 -23.95 1.95 -17.34
C GLN A 20 -25.29 2.32 -17.98
N VAL A 21 -25.85 1.44 -18.80
CA VAL A 21 -27.11 1.68 -19.52
C VAL A 21 -28.29 0.90 -18.94
N ASP A 22 -28.12 0.36 -17.73
CA ASP A 22 -29.12 -0.45 -17.00
C ASP A 22 -29.73 -1.58 -17.86
N LEU A 23 -28.88 -2.23 -18.66
CA LEU A 23 -29.29 -3.33 -19.53
C LEU A 23 -29.00 -4.69 -18.90
N PRO A 24 -29.88 -5.69 -19.11
CA PRO A 24 -29.61 -7.06 -18.71
C PRO A 24 -28.39 -7.61 -19.47
N ILE A 25 -27.53 -8.32 -18.75
CA ILE A 25 -26.36 -8.98 -19.33
C ILE A 25 -26.77 -10.22 -20.13
N TYR A 26 -26.06 -10.49 -21.23
CA TYR A 26 -26.30 -11.71 -22.00
C TYR A 26 -26.02 -12.96 -21.17
N THR A 27 -26.83 -14.01 -21.35
CA THR A 27 -26.68 -15.29 -20.63
C THR A 27 -25.28 -15.91 -20.81
N VAL A 28 -24.70 -15.76 -22.00
CA VAL A 28 -23.34 -16.23 -22.30
C VAL A 28 -22.31 -15.51 -21.44
N ASP A 29 -22.43 -14.19 -21.31
CA ASP A 29 -21.53 -13.39 -20.49
C ASP A 29 -21.72 -13.69 -19.00
N PHE A 30 -22.96 -13.90 -18.54
CA PHE A 30 -23.24 -14.36 -17.18
C PHE A 30 -22.57 -15.70 -16.87
N GLN A 31 -22.69 -16.69 -17.75
CA GLN A 31 -22.03 -17.99 -17.58
C GLN A 31 -20.49 -17.86 -17.58
N LEU A 32 -19.94 -16.97 -18.39
CA LEU A 32 -18.50 -16.70 -18.39
C LEU A 32 -18.04 -16.08 -17.08
N VAL A 33 -18.81 -15.15 -16.49
CA VAL A 33 -18.53 -14.58 -15.17
C VAL A 33 -18.51 -15.66 -14.09
N LEU A 34 -19.51 -16.55 -14.07
CA LEU A 34 -19.55 -17.65 -13.11
C LEU A 34 -18.32 -18.56 -13.21
N ARG A 35 -17.83 -18.81 -14.44
CA ARG A 35 -16.60 -19.58 -14.67
C ARG A 35 -15.37 -18.85 -14.15
N GLU A 36 -15.26 -17.53 -14.34
CA GLU A 36 -14.15 -16.75 -13.79
C GLU A 36 -14.14 -16.74 -12.27
N ILE A 37 -15.31 -16.58 -11.64
CA ILE A 37 -15.46 -16.67 -10.18
C ILE A 37 -15.01 -18.05 -9.68
N ALA A 38 -15.43 -19.13 -10.35
CA ALA A 38 -15.02 -20.48 -9.99
C ALA A 38 -13.51 -20.71 -10.13
N LEU A 39 -12.87 -20.16 -11.17
CA LEU A 39 -11.41 -20.24 -11.37
C LEU A 39 -10.65 -19.49 -10.27
N VAL A 40 -11.10 -18.28 -9.93
CA VAL A 40 -10.52 -17.48 -8.84
C VAL A 40 -10.70 -18.21 -7.51
N ASN A 41 -11.91 -18.71 -7.22
CA ASN A 41 -12.18 -19.48 -6.01
C ASN A 41 -11.29 -20.71 -5.91
N LYS A 42 -11.13 -21.48 -7.00
CA LYS A 42 -10.25 -22.66 -7.04
C LYS A 42 -8.78 -22.31 -6.77
N GLN A 43 -8.30 -21.15 -7.23
CA GLN A 43 -6.94 -20.69 -6.93
C GLN A 43 -6.79 -20.15 -5.50
N LEU A 44 -7.85 -19.55 -4.93
CA LEU A 44 -7.87 -19.06 -3.56
C LEU A 44 -8.02 -20.19 -2.52
N HIS A 45 -8.68 -21.29 -2.87
CA HIS A 45 -8.93 -22.46 -2.00
C HIS A 45 -7.81 -23.51 -2.09
N VAL A 46 -6.61 -23.14 -2.57
CA VAL A 46 -5.44 -24.02 -2.42
C VAL A 46 -5.14 -24.15 -0.93
N GLU A 47 -5.35 -25.37 -0.42
CA GLU A 47 -5.17 -25.76 0.98
C GLU A 47 -3.89 -25.18 1.58
N GLY A 48 -4.02 -24.45 2.69
CA GLY A 48 -2.90 -23.97 3.50
C GLY A 48 -2.73 -22.45 3.61
N ASN A 49 -3.31 -21.63 2.72
CA ASN A 49 -3.23 -20.17 2.83
C ASN A 49 -4.59 -19.56 3.19
N GLN A 50 -4.97 -19.67 4.47
CA GLN A 50 -6.05 -18.84 5.00
C GLN A 50 -5.62 -17.37 4.90
N LEU A 51 -6.16 -16.64 3.93
CA LEU A 51 -6.06 -15.18 3.83
C LEU A 51 -6.87 -14.54 4.98
N LYS A 52 -6.34 -14.59 6.21
CA LYS A 52 -7.04 -14.36 7.49
C LYS A 52 -7.69 -12.98 7.70
N GLN A 53 -7.60 -12.02 6.77
CA GLN A 53 -8.10 -10.65 7.01
C GLN A 53 -8.98 -10.03 5.91
N ILE A 54 -9.08 -10.62 4.72
CA ILE A 54 -9.82 -10.00 3.59
C ILE A 54 -11.32 -10.34 3.60
N TYR A 55 -11.77 -11.25 4.48
CA TYR A 55 -13.12 -11.83 4.43
C TYR A 55 -14.20 -11.12 5.27
N GLN A 56 -13.90 -10.01 5.94
CA GLN A 56 -15.01 -9.26 6.55
C GLN A 56 -15.86 -8.64 5.44
N ARG A 57 -17.15 -8.97 5.45
CA ARG A 57 -18.13 -8.58 4.43
C ARG A 57 -18.06 -7.09 4.09
N GLU A 58 -17.88 -6.25 5.11
CA GLU A 58 -17.75 -4.80 5.01
C GLU A 58 -16.56 -4.36 4.13
N HIS A 59 -15.42 -5.06 4.20
CA HIS A 59 -14.25 -4.77 3.35
C HIS A 59 -14.48 -5.19 1.90
N PHE A 60 -15.18 -6.32 1.70
CA PHE A 60 -15.52 -6.78 0.36
C PHE A 60 -16.55 -5.87 -0.31
N GLU A 61 -17.59 -5.44 0.40
CA GLU A 61 -18.63 -4.54 -0.11
C GLU A 61 -18.04 -3.18 -0.47
N ALA A 62 -17.20 -2.59 0.39
CA ALA A 62 -16.49 -1.35 0.10
C ALA A 62 -15.57 -1.49 -1.13
N PHE A 63 -14.80 -2.59 -1.21
CA PHE A 63 -13.96 -2.85 -2.37
C PHE A 63 -14.77 -3.04 -3.66
N ALA A 64 -15.91 -3.73 -3.60
CA ALA A 64 -16.75 -3.98 -4.78
C ALA A 64 -17.41 -2.69 -5.30
N GLN A 65 -17.81 -1.79 -4.40
CA GLN A 65 -18.31 -0.46 -4.75
C GLN A 65 -17.21 0.39 -5.39
N ASP A 66 -16.03 0.46 -4.77
CA ASP A 66 -14.87 1.15 -5.31
C ASP A 66 -14.44 0.59 -6.67
N LEU A 67 -14.40 -0.73 -6.82
CA LEU A 67 -14.03 -1.40 -8.06
C LEU A 67 -15.01 -1.05 -9.19
N ALA A 68 -16.30 -0.96 -8.89
CA ALA A 68 -17.29 -0.54 -9.87
C ALA A 68 -17.03 0.90 -10.33
N GLN A 69 -16.71 1.81 -9.41
CA GLN A 69 -16.36 3.20 -9.72
C GLN A 69 -15.04 3.26 -10.52
N ASP A 70 -13.99 2.60 -10.04
CA ASP A 70 -12.62 2.60 -10.58
C ASP A 70 -12.56 1.97 -12.00
N ILE A 71 -13.43 1.00 -12.32
CA ILE A 71 -13.60 0.46 -13.68
C ILE A 71 -14.19 1.50 -14.64
N LEU A 72 -15.07 2.38 -14.15
CA LEU A 72 -15.80 3.37 -14.94
C LEU A 72 -15.01 4.68 -15.09
N THR A 73 -14.26 5.09 -14.06
CA THR A 73 -13.48 6.33 -14.03
C THR A 73 -12.00 6.08 -14.36
N PHE A 74 -11.69 5.67 -15.60
CA PHE A 74 -10.35 5.70 -16.23
C PHE A 74 -9.13 5.09 -15.47
N ASP A 75 -9.26 4.59 -14.25
CA ASP A 75 -8.17 4.18 -13.36
C ASP A 75 -7.82 2.70 -13.45
N PHE A 76 -8.59 1.93 -14.23
CA PHE A 76 -8.19 0.58 -14.65
C PHE A 76 -6.93 0.59 -15.55
N ASN A 77 -6.45 1.77 -15.96
CA ASN A 77 -5.19 2.01 -16.65
C ASN A 77 -4.15 2.74 -15.79
N TYR A 78 -4.19 2.63 -14.46
CA TYR A 78 -3.06 3.07 -13.64
C TYR A 78 -1.82 2.21 -13.95
N ASP A 79 -1.02 2.67 -14.93
CA ASP A 79 0.28 2.09 -15.21
C ASP A 79 1.14 2.33 -13.97
N SER A 80 1.38 1.28 -13.20
CA SER A 80 2.28 1.26 -12.03
C SER A 80 3.67 1.90 -12.28
N LYS A 81 3.99 2.25 -13.53
CA LYS A 81 5.14 3.07 -13.96
C LYS A 81 5.00 4.59 -13.74
N ARG A 82 3.85 5.13 -13.34
CA ARG A 82 3.61 6.58 -13.14
C ARG A 82 3.31 6.97 -11.69
N ILE A 83 4.07 6.44 -10.74
CA ILE A 83 4.05 6.94 -9.34
C ILE A 83 4.82 8.26 -9.24
N PHE A 84 5.94 8.33 -9.96
CA PHE A 84 6.88 9.45 -9.91
C PHE A 84 6.87 10.22 -11.23
N SER A 85 6.91 11.54 -11.11
CA SER A 85 7.06 12.46 -12.24
C SER A 85 8.37 12.20 -12.99
N ALA A 86 8.50 12.72 -14.21
CA ALA A 86 9.75 12.62 -14.97
C ALA A 86 10.95 13.18 -14.17
N GLN A 87 10.72 14.27 -13.43
CA GLN A 87 11.71 14.86 -12.53
C GLN A 87 12.00 13.96 -11.34
N GLY A 88 10.97 13.41 -10.68
CA GLY A 88 11.13 12.46 -9.57
C GLY A 88 11.91 11.21 -9.97
N LYS A 89 11.67 10.67 -11.17
CA LYS A 89 12.42 9.52 -11.73
C LYS A 89 13.90 9.84 -11.94
N LYS A 90 14.23 11.03 -12.47
CA LYS A 90 15.63 11.47 -12.62
C LYS A 90 16.29 11.67 -11.25
N TYR A 91 15.57 12.26 -10.30
CA TYR A 91 16.07 12.53 -8.96
C TYR A 91 16.38 11.23 -8.20
N LEU A 92 15.47 10.24 -8.24
CA LEU A 92 15.63 8.93 -7.60
C LEU A 92 16.79 8.09 -8.18
N LYS A 93 17.19 8.34 -9.44
CA LYS A 93 18.34 7.67 -10.05
C LYS A 93 19.68 8.25 -9.62
N ASN A 94 19.71 9.57 -9.33
CA ASN A 94 20.95 10.32 -9.22
C ASN A 94 21.28 10.78 -7.78
N HIS A 95 20.34 10.69 -6.84
CA HIS A 95 20.50 11.20 -5.48
C HIS A 95 20.33 10.12 -4.40
N SER A 96 20.88 10.40 -3.21
CA SER A 96 20.77 9.59 -1.98
C SER A 96 19.36 9.54 -1.37
N PHE A 97 18.38 10.15 -2.04
CA PHE A 97 17.00 10.17 -1.58
C PHE A 97 16.34 8.85 -1.92
N THR A 98 16.10 8.02 -0.90
CA THR A 98 15.52 6.70 -1.11
C THR A 98 14.01 6.79 -1.30
N ARG A 99 13.47 5.86 -2.08
CA ARG A 99 12.01 5.67 -2.22
C ARG A 99 11.30 5.57 -0.86
N GLU A 100 11.99 5.03 0.14
CA GLU A 100 11.47 4.93 1.51
C GLU A 100 11.27 6.29 2.18
N LYS A 101 12.21 7.24 2.00
CA LYS A 101 12.07 8.62 2.50
C LYS A 101 10.89 9.34 1.85
N LEU A 102 10.70 9.18 0.55
CA LEU A 102 9.53 9.77 -0.16
C LEU A 102 8.20 9.23 0.37
N MET A 103 8.14 7.91 0.59
CA MET A 103 6.94 7.28 1.15
C MET A 103 6.73 7.71 2.61
N SER A 104 7.81 7.89 3.37
CA SER A 104 7.74 8.37 4.75
C SER A 104 7.14 9.76 4.82
N GLU A 105 7.63 10.67 3.97
CA GLU A 105 7.07 12.02 3.88
C GLU A 105 5.59 11.99 3.50
N LEU A 106 5.23 11.23 2.45
CA LEU A 106 3.83 11.10 2.03
C LEU A 106 2.94 10.62 3.18
N ILE A 107 3.39 9.62 3.94
CA ILE A 107 2.65 9.12 5.10
C ILE A 107 2.49 10.20 6.18
N GLU A 108 3.56 10.93 6.50
CA GLU A 108 3.51 11.99 7.51
C GLU A 108 2.58 13.13 7.10
N ARG A 109 2.60 13.53 5.83
CA ARG A 109 1.72 14.57 5.29
C ARG A 109 0.26 14.16 5.34
N LEU A 110 -0.04 12.90 5.02
CA LEU A 110 -1.39 12.34 5.19
C LEU A 110 -1.82 12.34 6.67
N ARG A 111 -0.95 11.94 7.61
CA ARG A 111 -1.27 11.98 9.05
C ARG A 111 -1.52 13.40 9.57
N GLN A 112 -0.80 14.40 9.07
CA GLN A 112 -1.03 15.80 9.44
C GLN A 112 -2.46 16.24 9.10
N LEU A 113 -3.12 15.61 8.12
CA LEU A 113 -4.49 15.92 7.76
C LEU A 113 -5.51 15.51 8.84
N ASP A 114 -5.14 14.60 9.74
CA ASP A 114 -6.00 14.18 10.86
C ASP A 114 -6.19 15.30 11.89
N GLY A 115 -5.31 16.31 11.89
CA GLY A 115 -5.42 17.49 12.76
C GLY A 115 -6.41 18.56 12.26
N PHE A 116 -7.01 18.38 11.08
CA PHE A 116 -8.05 19.27 10.56
C PHE A 116 -9.42 18.59 10.64
N GLU A 117 -10.47 19.35 10.90
CA GLU A 117 -11.84 18.82 10.95
C GLU A 117 -12.52 18.89 9.57
N ASP A 118 -12.31 19.97 8.82
CA ASP A 118 -12.93 20.18 7.52
C ASP A 118 -12.19 19.46 6.38
N ILE A 119 -12.94 18.72 5.57
CA ILE A 119 -12.46 18.02 4.37
C ILE A 119 -11.89 19.01 3.35
N SER A 120 -12.51 20.18 3.18
CA SER A 120 -12.05 21.18 2.20
C SER A 120 -10.68 21.72 2.61
N GLN A 121 -10.51 22.03 3.90
CA GLN A 121 -9.22 22.41 4.47
C GLN A 121 -8.16 21.32 4.28
N LYS A 122 -8.47 20.04 4.54
CA LYS A 122 -7.55 18.92 4.28
C LYS A 122 -7.07 18.88 2.83
N ARG A 123 -8.00 19.07 1.88
CA ARG A 123 -7.70 19.08 0.44
C ARG A 123 -6.75 20.22 0.07
N THR A 124 -7.06 21.45 0.48
CA THR A 124 -6.23 22.62 0.17
C THR A 124 -4.85 22.53 0.81
N THR A 125 -4.77 22.09 2.06
CA THR A 125 -3.49 21.89 2.76
C THR A 125 -2.64 20.85 2.05
N PHE A 126 -3.21 19.68 1.72
CA PHE A 126 -2.47 18.64 1.02
C PHE A 126 -2.01 19.11 -0.38
N GLN A 127 -2.87 19.76 -1.14
CA GLN A 127 -2.52 20.33 -2.45
C GLN A 127 -1.33 21.28 -2.34
N THR A 128 -1.33 22.17 -1.34
CA THR A 128 -0.22 23.11 -1.12
C THR A 128 1.07 22.37 -0.76
N GLN A 129 0.99 21.34 0.09
CA GLN A 129 2.15 20.50 0.44
C GLN A 129 2.73 19.77 -0.78
N THR A 130 1.89 19.38 -1.74
CA THR A 130 2.33 18.65 -2.94
C THR A 130 3.10 19.51 -3.96
N LEU A 131 2.99 20.84 -3.87
CA LEU A 131 3.75 21.76 -4.72
C LEU A 131 5.24 21.82 -4.35
N HIS A 132 5.59 21.37 -3.14
CA HIS A 132 6.94 21.45 -2.61
C HIS A 132 7.64 20.08 -2.58
N LEU A 133 8.97 20.11 -2.60
CA LEU A 133 9.76 18.91 -2.36
C LEU A 133 9.53 18.39 -0.93
N PRO A 134 9.50 17.06 -0.73
CA PRO A 134 9.79 16.05 -1.74
C PRO A 134 8.53 15.49 -2.42
N LEU A 135 7.32 15.98 -2.09
CA LEU A 135 6.05 15.50 -2.67
C LEU A 135 5.87 15.87 -4.15
N ALA A 136 6.45 16.98 -4.62
CA ALA A 136 6.44 17.34 -6.04
C ALA A 136 7.15 16.30 -6.96
N MET A 137 7.84 15.30 -6.38
CA MET A 137 8.42 14.19 -7.12
C MET A 137 7.40 13.13 -7.55
N PHE A 138 6.20 13.14 -6.99
CA PHE A 138 5.11 12.23 -7.38
C PHE A 138 4.37 12.78 -8.60
N GLU A 139 3.67 11.91 -9.33
CA GLU A 139 2.70 12.35 -10.33
C GLU A 139 1.48 12.95 -9.62
N GLU A 140 0.93 14.04 -10.15
CA GLU A 140 -0.21 14.76 -9.54
C GLU A 140 -1.43 13.84 -9.39
N ASN A 141 -1.77 13.08 -10.43
CA ASN A 141 -2.87 12.12 -10.40
C ASN A 141 -2.65 11.02 -9.35
N CYS A 142 -1.40 10.65 -9.07
CA CYS A 142 -1.09 9.70 -8.00
C CYS A 142 -1.46 10.29 -6.64
N LEU A 143 -1.07 11.54 -6.39
CA LEU A 143 -1.30 12.22 -5.11
C LEU A 143 -2.78 12.50 -4.89
N ALA A 144 -3.48 12.93 -5.95
CA ALA A 144 -4.93 13.12 -5.92
C ALA A 144 -5.64 11.80 -5.56
N TYR A 145 -5.32 10.70 -6.23
CA TYR A 145 -5.90 9.39 -5.94
C TYR A 145 -5.64 8.94 -4.50
N VAL A 146 -4.39 9.08 -4.03
CA VAL A 146 -4.02 8.72 -2.65
C VAL A 146 -4.80 9.56 -1.63
N LEU A 147 -4.94 10.86 -1.88
CA LEU A 147 -5.71 11.75 -1.01
C LEU A 147 -7.18 11.33 -0.95
N GLU A 148 -7.83 11.06 -2.08
CA GLU A 148 -9.24 10.63 -2.08
C GLU A 148 -9.45 9.38 -1.23
N LYS A 149 -8.64 8.34 -1.47
CA LYS A 149 -8.76 7.09 -0.73
C LYS A 149 -8.41 7.29 0.75
N TYR A 150 -7.50 8.22 1.07
CA TYR A 150 -7.18 8.57 2.46
C TYR A 150 -8.35 9.26 3.17
N LEU A 151 -8.98 10.25 2.53
CA LEU A 151 -10.13 10.95 3.09
C LEU A 151 -11.32 10.01 3.30
N GLN A 152 -11.49 9.01 2.42
CA GLN A 152 -12.57 8.02 2.51
C GLN A 152 -12.36 6.99 3.64
N TYR A 153 -11.12 6.53 3.84
CA TYR A 153 -10.86 5.35 4.68
C TYR A 153 -9.90 5.57 5.85
N GLY A 154 -9.12 6.66 5.85
CA GLY A 154 -7.94 6.83 6.72
C GLY A 154 -6.91 5.72 6.54
N PHE A 155 -5.95 5.57 7.46
CA PHE A 155 -4.99 4.45 7.44
C PHE A 155 -5.57 3.09 7.87
N ARG A 156 -6.74 2.72 7.32
CA ARG A 156 -7.40 1.42 7.54
C ARG A 156 -7.12 0.44 6.40
N LEU A 157 -7.57 -0.80 6.55
CA LEU A 157 -7.33 -1.86 5.55
C LEU A 157 -7.84 -1.48 4.15
N ASN A 158 -9.04 -0.88 4.06
CA ASN A 158 -9.65 -0.48 2.78
C ASN A 158 -8.82 0.55 2.00
N PHE A 159 -8.15 1.47 2.70
CA PHE A 159 -7.20 2.38 2.05
C PHE A 159 -6.08 1.61 1.34
N PHE A 160 -5.44 0.66 2.02
CA PHE A 160 -4.35 -0.09 1.39
C PHE A 160 -4.85 -1.00 0.27
N ILE A 161 -6.07 -1.56 0.40
CA ILE A 161 -6.67 -2.42 -0.63
C ILE A 161 -6.95 -1.63 -1.91
N SER A 162 -7.39 -0.38 -1.82
CA SER A 162 -7.65 0.47 -2.99
C SER A 162 -6.36 0.94 -3.69
N LEU A 163 -5.24 1.09 -2.96
CA LEU A 163 -3.98 1.52 -3.59
C LEU A 163 -3.36 0.49 -4.56
N PRO A 164 -2.70 0.92 -5.65
CA PRO A 164 -1.91 0.06 -6.52
C PRO A 164 -0.84 -0.72 -5.75
N ARG A 165 -0.58 -1.97 -6.16
CA ARG A 165 0.34 -2.89 -5.46
C ARG A 165 1.71 -2.28 -5.16
N SER A 166 2.30 -1.58 -6.13
CA SER A 166 3.63 -0.96 -5.99
C SER A 166 3.66 0.13 -4.92
N LEU A 167 2.59 0.91 -4.79
CA LEU A 167 2.45 1.95 -3.78
C LEU A 167 2.10 1.34 -2.42
N ARG A 168 1.13 0.42 -2.39
CA ARG A 168 0.72 -0.34 -1.20
C ARG A 168 1.91 -1.00 -0.50
N MET A 169 2.72 -1.75 -1.26
CA MET A 169 3.90 -2.44 -0.71
C MET A 169 4.93 -1.46 -0.18
N ALA A 170 5.18 -0.35 -0.89
CA ALA A 170 6.13 0.65 -0.46
C ALA A 170 5.68 1.35 0.83
N MET A 171 4.42 1.81 0.90
CA MET A 171 3.86 2.44 2.10
C MET A 171 3.79 1.47 3.28
N GLN A 172 3.36 0.22 3.07
CA GLN A 172 3.35 -0.78 4.14
C GLN A 172 4.74 -1.10 4.66
N LYS A 173 5.75 -1.20 3.77
CA LYS A 173 7.14 -1.38 4.18
C LYS A 173 7.62 -0.21 5.04
N THR A 174 7.37 1.02 4.60
CA THR A 174 7.73 2.23 5.34
C THR A 174 7.01 2.31 6.69
N LEU A 175 5.72 2.00 6.75
CA LEU A 175 4.96 1.97 8.01
C LEU A 175 5.50 0.91 8.98
N LYS A 176 5.87 -0.27 8.48
CA LYS A 176 6.51 -1.31 9.31
C LYS A 176 7.87 -0.85 9.83
N ALA A 177 8.69 -0.23 8.99
CA ALA A 177 9.97 0.34 9.39
C ALA A 177 9.78 1.43 10.46
N GLN A 178 8.86 2.37 10.26
CA GLN A 178 8.52 3.41 11.25
C GLN A 178 8.08 2.83 12.60
N LYS A 179 7.31 1.72 12.61
CA LYS A 179 6.91 1.04 13.85
C LYS A 179 8.06 0.26 14.50
N ALA A 180 8.98 -0.28 13.72
CA ALA A 180 10.14 -1.02 14.23
C ALA A 180 11.23 -0.10 14.79
N ILE A 181 11.36 1.14 14.29
CA ILE A 181 12.39 2.10 14.74
C ILE A 181 12.35 2.36 16.26
N PRO A 182 11.20 2.68 16.89
CA PRO A 182 11.11 2.84 18.34
C PRO A 182 11.55 1.58 19.11
N THR A 183 11.17 0.40 18.61
CA THR A 183 11.53 -0.89 19.23
C THR A 183 13.03 -1.15 19.16
N VAL A 184 13.65 -0.89 18.01
CA VAL A 184 15.11 -1.05 17.82
C VAL A 184 15.88 -0.01 18.64
N GLN A 185 15.41 1.24 18.73
CA GLN A 185 16.03 2.27 19.56
C GLN A 185 15.95 1.94 21.05
N SER A 186 14.79 1.46 21.52
CA SER A 186 14.61 0.97 22.89
C SER A 186 15.53 -0.23 23.18
N TYR A 187 15.62 -1.18 22.25
CA TYR A 187 16.53 -2.32 22.39
C TYR A 187 18.00 -1.88 22.41
N ALA A 188 18.41 -0.97 21.53
CA ALA A 188 19.77 -0.43 21.47
C ALA A 188 20.12 0.35 22.76
N GLN A 189 19.18 1.13 23.30
CA GLN A 189 19.35 1.80 24.59
C GLN A 189 19.49 0.79 25.74
N GLY A 190 18.65 -0.24 25.78
CA GLY A 190 18.77 -1.32 26.77
C GLY A 190 20.10 -2.07 26.67
N LEU A 191 20.57 -2.35 25.45
CA LEU A 191 21.87 -2.97 25.21
C LEU A 191 23.02 -2.07 25.63
N GLN A 192 22.92 -0.76 25.37
CA GLN A 192 23.92 0.22 25.80
C GLN A 192 24.01 0.29 27.33
N VAL A 193 22.85 0.29 28.02
CA VAL A 193 22.79 0.24 29.50
C VAL A 193 23.45 -1.03 30.02
N HIS A 194 23.17 -2.18 29.40
CA HIS A 194 23.77 -3.45 29.79
C HIS A 194 25.29 -3.48 29.55
N LEU A 195 25.76 -2.99 28.41
CA LEU A 195 27.19 -2.90 28.09
C LEU A 195 27.94 -1.95 29.03
N ASN A 196 27.31 -0.86 29.48
CA ASN A 196 27.92 0.05 30.45
C ASN A 196 28.19 -0.59 31.82
N GLN A 197 27.52 -1.71 32.14
CA GLN A 197 27.77 -2.50 33.36
C GLN A 197 28.90 -3.52 33.18
N ILE A 198 29.38 -3.71 31.95
CA ILE A 198 30.41 -4.68 31.59
C ILE A 198 31.74 -3.95 31.41
N PRO A 199 32.86 -4.46 31.97
CA PRO A 199 34.16 -3.82 31.79
C PRO A 199 34.52 -3.74 30.30
N LYS A 200 35.07 -2.59 29.86
CA LYS A 200 35.31 -2.27 28.44
C LYS A 200 36.04 -3.38 27.65
N GLY A 201 36.98 -4.09 28.28
CA GLY A 201 37.71 -5.20 27.65
C GLY A 201 36.85 -6.39 27.24
N TYR A 202 35.69 -6.59 27.88
CA TYR A 202 34.80 -7.73 27.66
C TYR A 202 33.55 -7.38 26.82
N GLN A 203 33.26 -6.10 26.62
CA GLN A 203 32.07 -5.63 25.89
C GLN A 203 32.00 -6.21 24.46
N LYS A 204 33.14 -6.27 23.76
CA LYS A 204 33.22 -6.84 22.41
C LYS A 204 32.84 -8.33 22.39
N MET A 205 33.33 -9.09 23.36
CA MET A 205 33.08 -10.53 23.47
C MET A 205 31.60 -10.83 23.75
N VAL A 206 30.97 -10.00 24.59
CA VAL A 206 29.54 -10.10 24.92
C VAL A 206 28.66 -9.76 23.70
N LEU A 207 29.01 -8.71 22.95
CA LEU A 207 28.34 -8.37 21.69
C LEU A 207 28.44 -9.50 20.66
N GLU A 208 29.62 -10.09 20.50
CA GLU A 208 29.85 -11.22 19.59
C GLU A 208 29.12 -12.51 20.01
N SER A 209 28.89 -12.72 21.30
CA SER A 209 28.07 -13.82 21.81
C SER A 209 26.59 -13.60 21.49
N LEU A 210 26.07 -12.40 21.80
CA LEU A 210 24.68 -12.04 21.55
C LEU A 210 24.32 -12.11 20.06
N LEU A 211 25.23 -11.65 19.18
CA LEU A 211 25.05 -11.75 17.73
C LEU A 211 25.04 -13.20 17.23
N ARG A 212 25.87 -14.07 17.81
CA ARG A 212 25.85 -15.51 17.51
C ARG A 212 24.56 -16.19 17.95
N ASP A 213 24.07 -15.87 19.14
CA ASP A 213 22.82 -16.43 19.66
C ASP A 213 21.59 -15.97 18.85
N LEU A 214 21.62 -14.74 18.32
CA LEU A 214 20.59 -14.23 17.41
C LEU A 214 20.62 -14.94 16.06
N ALA A 215 21.80 -15.13 15.48
CA ALA A 215 21.96 -15.83 14.20
C ALA A 215 21.59 -17.33 14.27
N ALA A 216 21.63 -17.94 15.46
CA ALA A 216 21.23 -19.33 15.67
C ALA A 216 19.70 -19.51 15.87
N ARG A 217 18.94 -18.42 15.98
CA ARG A 217 17.47 -18.43 16.18
C ARG A 217 16.66 -18.12 14.91
N GLU A 218 17.33 -17.80 13.80
CA GLU A 218 16.74 -17.69 12.45
C GLU A 218 16.85 -19.03 11.70
#